data_AF-A0A537GMP1-F1
#
_entry.id   AF-A0A537GMP1-F1
#
_cell.length_a   1.000
_cell.length_b   1.000
_cell.length_c   1.000
_cell.angle_alpha   90.00
_cell.angle_beta   90.00
_cell.angle_gamma   90.00
#
_symmetry.space_group_name_H-M   'P 1'
#
loop_
_entity.id
_entity.type
_entity.pdbx_description
1 polymer ?
#
loop_
_entity_poly.entity_id
_entity_poly.type
_entity_poly.pdbx_seq_one_letter_code
_entity_poly.pdbx_strand_id
1 'polypeptide(L)' 'MAESIVQSIEPDNIGMEGLKIEPRVSAKNAYFTITHSGKIETFISTLDDVLRCIQAARSTLHGIVKDKMS' A
#
# COMPACT_ATOMS: atom_id res chain seq x y z
N MET A 1 -10.62 -1.19 7.00
CA MET A 1 -10.10 -1.54 5.66
C MET A 1 -9.05 -0.55 5.20
N ALA A 2 -9.36 0.75 5.06
CA ALA A 2 -8.36 1.75 4.68
C ALA A 2 -7.17 1.84 5.66
N GLU A 3 -7.41 1.83 6.98
CA GLU A 3 -6.33 1.74 7.99
C GLU A 3 -5.48 0.48 7.87
N SER A 4 -6.12 -0.68 7.72
CA SER A 4 -5.43 -1.96 7.58
C SER A 4 -4.52 -1.99 6.35
N ILE A 5 -4.92 -1.31 5.26
CA ILE A 5 -4.10 -1.20 4.04
C ILE A 5 -2.91 -0.28 4.29
N VAL A 6 -3.13 0.88 4.93
CA VAL A 6 -2.06 1.84 5.26
C VAL A 6 -1.01 1.22 6.19
N GLN A 7 -1.43 0.53 7.24
CA GLN A 7 -0.52 -0.14 8.18
C GLN A 7 0.30 -1.27 7.53
N SER A 8 -0.23 -1.88 6.47
CA SER A 8 0.48 -2.96 5.77
C SER A 8 1.61 -2.45 4.87
N ILE A 9 1.61 -1.16 4.53
CA ILE A 9 2.54 -0.53 3.57
C ILE A 9 3.60 0.31 4.30
N GLU A 10 3.33 0.73 5.53
CA GLU A 10 4.27 1.50 6.36
C GLU A 10 5.66 0.83 6.54
N PRO A 11 5.78 -0.52 6.66
CA PRO A 11 7.08 -1.20 6.75
C PRO A 11 7.96 -1.04 5.49
N ASP A 12 7.36 -0.83 4.31
CA ASP A 12 8.08 -0.72 3.04
C ASP A 12 8.92 0.57 2.94
N ASN A 13 8.73 1.53 3.86
CA ASN A 13 9.55 2.74 3.95
C ASN A 13 10.92 2.53 4.64
N ILE A 14 11.15 1.39 5.28
CA ILE A 14 12.36 1.21 6.10
C ILE A 14 13.56 0.89 5.20
N GLY A 15 14.50 1.85 5.11
CA GLY A 15 15.83 1.61 4.53
C GLY A 15 15.99 1.88 3.03
N MET A 16 15.00 2.47 2.35
CA MET A 16 15.14 2.90 0.96
C MET A 16 15.58 4.36 0.85
N GLU A 17 16.85 4.61 0.52
CA GLU A 17 17.32 5.94 0.15
C GLU A 17 16.67 6.39 -1.16
N GLY A 18 16.13 7.61 -1.18
CA GLY A 18 15.54 8.20 -2.37
C GLY A 18 14.12 7.75 -2.68
N LEU A 19 13.46 6.97 -1.82
CA LEU A 19 12.04 6.69 -1.89
C LEU A 19 11.36 7.04 -0.56
N LYS A 20 10.24 7.75 -0.64
CA LYS A 20 9.39 8.08 0.50
C LYS A 20 7.93 7.82 0.14
N ILE A 21 7.27 6.93 0.87
CA ILE A 21 5.83 6.68 0.75
C ILE A 21 5.15 7.25 1.99
N GLU A 22 4.25 8.20 1.81
CA GLU A 22 3.48 8.83 2.89
C GLU A 22 2.01 8.39 2.78
N PRO A 23 1.62 7.32 3.47
CA PRO A 23 0.24 6.89 3.47
C PRO A 23 -0.61 7.77 4.40
N ARG A 24 -1.84 8.06 3.99
CA ARG A 24 -2.85 8.75 4.80
C ARG A 24 -4.20 8.08 4.63
N VAL A 25 -4.96 8.02 5.72
CA VAL A 25 -6.37 7.60 5.68
C VAL A 25 -7.25 8.83 5.81
N SER A 26 -8.28 8.92 4.98
CA SER A 26 -9.37 9.88 5.19
C SER A 26 -10.71 9.21 4.88
N ALA A 27 -11.59 9.20 5.88
CA ALA A 27 -12.87 8.49 5.86
C ALA A 27 -12.74 7.00 5.46
N LYS A 28 -13.11 6.66 4.22
CA LYS A 28 -13.04 5.29 3.68
C LYS A 28 -11.93 5.11 2.63
N ASN A 29 -11.13 6.14 2.40
CA ASN A 29 -10.12 6.18 1.35
C ASN A 29 -8.71 6.10 1.96
N ALA A 30 -7.83 5.39 1.26
CA ALA A 30 -6.39 5.42 1.49
C ALA A 30 -5.74 6.28 0.40
N TYR A 31 -4.88 7.19 0.82
CA TYR A 31 -4.10 8.09 -0.04
C TYR A 31 -2.62 7.76 0.16
N PHE A 32 -1.86 7.79 -0.92
CA PHE A 32 -0.42 7.56 -0.89
C PHE A 32 0.26 8.71 -1.62
N THR A 33 1.13 9.43 -0.93
CA THR A 33 2.05 10.37 -1.59
C THR A 33 3.39 9.67 -1.72
N ILE A 34 3.85 9.46 -2.96
CA ILE A 34 5.10 8.75 -3.23
C ILE A 34 6.08 9.75 -3.83
N THR A 35 7.19 9.97 -3.15
CA THR A 35 8.30 10.81 -3.60
C THR A 35 9.47 9.90 -3.92
N HIS A 36 10.00 9.99 -5.14
CA HIS A 36 11.16 9.21 -5.56
C HIS A 36 12.22 10.10 -6.21
N SER A 37 13.48 9.94 -5.81
CA SER A 37 14.64 10.57 -6.43
C SER A 37 15.50 9.49 -7.08
N GLY A 38 15.50 9.43 -8.41
CA GLY A 38 16.24 8.42 -9.15
C GLY A 38 15.62 8.14 -10.51
N LYS A 39 15.87 6.94 -11.03
CA LYS A 39 15.37 6.48 -12.31
C LYS A 39 13.85 6.28 -12.30
N ILE A 40 13.17 6.69 -13.38
CA ILE A 40 11.71 6.58 -13.50
C ILE A 40 11.26 5.12 -13.50
N GLU A 41 12.10 4.21 -14.02
CA GLU A 41 11.83 2.78 -14.06
C GLU A 41 11.72 2.18 -12.66
N THR A 42 12.57 2.62 -11.73
CA THR A 42 12.53 2.23 -10.32
C THR A 42 11.29 2.77 -9.61
N PHE A 43 10.85 3.97 -9.98
CA PHE A 43 9.60 4.53 -9.48
C PHE A 43 8.39 3.71 -9.96
N ILE A 44 8.37 3.33 -11.24
CA ILE A 44 7.29 2.50 -11.81
C ILE A 44 7.26 1.12 -11.15
N SER A 45 8.41 0.47 -10.94
CA SER A 45 8.43 -0.83 -10.24
C SER A 45 7.94 -0.72 -8.80
N THR A 46 8.30 0.36 -8.11
CA THR A 46 7.80 0.65 -6.75
C THR A 46 6.28 0.80 -6.73
N LEU A 47 5.71 1.52 -7.71
CA LEU A 47 4.26 1.66 -7.83
C LEU A 47 3.58 0.30 -8.04
N ASP A 48 4.15 -0.55 -8.90
CA ASP A 48 3.63 -1.89 -9.15
C ASP A 48 3.65 -2.75 -7.88
N ASP A 49 4.72 -2.69 -7.09
CA ASP A 49 4.84 -3.43 -5.83
C ASP A 49 3.80 -2.97 -4.79
N VAL A 50 3.63 -1.65 -4.62
CA VAL A 50 2.59 -1.08 -3.73
C VAL A 50 1.20 -1.53 -4.17
N LEU A 51 0.90 -1.51 -5.46
CA LEU A 51 -0.40 -1.96 -5.99
C LEU A 51 -0.63 -3.46 -5.74
N ARG A 52 0.40 -4.31 -5.89
CA ARG A 52 0.31 -5.74 -5.56
C ARG A 52 0.01 -5.97 -4.09
N CYS A 53 0.71 -5.26 -3.19
CA CYS A 53 0.46 -5.33 -1.75
C CYS A 53 -0.99 -4.94 -1.40
N ILE A 54 -1.51 -3.86 -1.99
CA ILE A 54 -2.90 -3.42 -1.80
C ILE A 54 -3.90 -4.48 -2.30
N GLN A 55 -3.65 -5.07 -3.47
CA GLN A 55 -4.53 -6.10 -4.05
C GLN A 55 -4.55 -7.38 -3.20
N ALA A 56 -3.40 -7.81 -2.69
CA ALA A 56 -3.29 -8.95 -1.79
C ALA A 56 -4.05 -8.69 -0.49
N ALA A 57 -3.81 -7.55 0.16
CA ALA A 57 -4.50 -7.15 1.38
C ALA A 57 -6.03 -7.10 1.20
N ARG A 58 -6.50 -6.55 0.06
CA ARG A 58 -7.93 -6.52 -0.28
C ARG A 58 -8.51 -7.92 -0.46
N SER A 59 -7.79 -8.81 -1.14
CA SER A 59 -8.24 -10.19 -1.37
C SER A 59 -8.37 -10.97 -0.07
N THR A 60 -7.39 -10.85 0.83
CA THR A 60 -7.43 -11.45 2.17
C THR A 60 -8.62 -10.93 2.98
N LEU A 61 -8.82 -9.62 3.02
CA LEU A 61 -9.94 -9.02 3.75
C LEU A 61 -11.30 -9.45 3.20
N HIS A 62 -11.46 -9.54 1.87
CA HIS A 62 -12.69 -10.07 1.27
C HIS A 62 -12.92 -11.54 1.62
N GLY A 63 -11.87 -12.37 1.62
CA GLY A 63 -11.97 -13.77 2.03
C GLY A 63 -12.48 -13.92 3.47
N ILE A 64 -11.92 -13.14 4.41
CA ILE A 64 -12.32 -13.16 5.83
C ILE A 64 -13.76 -12.67 6.03
N VAL A 65 -14.19 -11.63 5.31
CA VAL A 65 -15.58 -11.14 5.40
C VAL A 65 -16.56 -12.19 4.88
N LYS A 66 -16.20 -12.91 3.81
CA LYS A 66 -17.05 -13.97 3.23
C LYS A 66 -17.17 -15.17 4.18
N ASP A 67 -16.09 -15.52 4.88
CA ASP A 67 -16.06 -16.61 5.86
C ASP A 67 -16.92 -16.29 7.11
N LYS A 68 -16.93 -15.03 7.57
CA LYS A 68 -17.79 -14.58 8.69
C LYS A 68 -19.29 -14.49 8.36
N MET A 69 -19.67 -14.58 7.09
CA MET A 69 -21.06 -14.50 6.62
C MET A 69 -21.62 -15.84 6.13
N SER A 70 -20.83 -16.92 6.20
CA SER A 70 -21.23 -18.29 5.86
C SER A 70 -21.48 -19.13 7.11
#